data_AF-K0R6I6-F1
#
_entry.id   AF-K0R6I6-F1
#
_cell.length_a   1.000
_cell.length_b   1.000
_cell.length_c   1.000
_cell.angle_alpha   90.00
_cell.angle_beta   90.00
_cell.angle_gamma   90.00
#
_symmetry.space_group_name_H-M   'P 1'
#
loop_
_entity.id
_entity.type
_entity.pdbx_description
1 polymer ?
#
loop_
_entity_poly.entity_id
_entity_poly.type
_entity_poly.pdbx_seq_one_letter_code
_entity_poly.pdbx_strand_id
1 'polypeptide(L)'
;GALAADENAFLEEALSQLHQWQLWQLWQQELELQNDVVGELRAAGLDVDEEVLLGSGYRVDALVKVGDRGVAIEVDGPSHFIQRRPTGSTTLKHRQVATLECIEVVSVPYWEWNELKNSVTKQQYLREKLGCDT
;
A
#
# COMPACT_ATOMS: atom_id res chain seq x y z
N GLY A 1 8.37 -42.20 -26.53
CA GLY A 1 8.53 -42.83 -25.19
C GLY A 1 7.80 -41.97 -24.19
N ALA A 2 7.00 -42.59 -23.32
CA ALA A 2 6.07 -41.93 -22.40
C ALA A 2 6.73 -41.10 -21.28
N LEU A 3 8.05 -41.17 -21.13
CA LEU A 3 8.82 -40.50 -20.07
C LEU A 3 9.02 -38.99 -20.26
N ALA A 4 9.04 -38.47 -21.50
CA ALA A 4 9.30 -37.05 -21.76
C ALA A 4 8.06 -36.14 -21.60
N ALA A 5 6.86 -36.72 -21.55
CA ALA A 5 5.62 -35.97 -21.32
C ALA A 5 5.38 -35.69 -19.83
N ASP A 6 5.86 -36.58 -18.95
CA ASP A 6 5.65 -36.50 -17.50
C ASP A 6 6.58 -35.46 -16.83
N GLU A 7 7.81 -35.31 -17.34
CA GLU A 7 8.76 -34.31 -16.84
C GLU A 7 8.31 -32.86 -17.11
N ASN A 8 7.67 -32.59 -18.25
CA ASN A 8 7.19 -31.23 -18.58
C ASN A 8 5.94 -30.85 -17.79
N ALA A 9 5.03 -31.80 -17.56
CA ALA A 9 3.83 -31.57 -16.75
C ALA A 9 4.17 -31.29 -15.28
N PHE A 10 5.16 -32.02 -14.72
CA PHE A 10 5.65 -31.79 -13.37
C PHE A 10 6.32 -30.41 -13.19
N LEU A 11 7.02 -29.92 -14.22
CA LEU A 11 7.67 -28.61 -14.19
C LEU A 11 6.67 -27.44 -14.31
N GLU A 12 5.64 -27.54 -15.15
CA GLU A 12 4.64 -26.47 -15.29
C GLU A 12 3.86 -26.24 -13.99
N GLU A 13 3.44 -27.31 -13.32
CA GLU A 13 2.74 -27.21 -12.04
C GLU A 13 3.67 -26.64 -10.96
N ALA A 14 4.91 -27.12 -10.86
CA ALA A 14 5.88 -26.62 -9.89
C ALA A 14 6.23 -25.14 -10.11
N LEU A 15 6.38 -24.70 -11.37
CA LEU A 15 6.61 -23.29 -11.71
C LEU A 15 5.39 -22.42 -11.38
N SER A 16 4.19 -22.92 -11.66
CA SER A 16 2.95 -22.25 -11.26
C SER A 16 2.87 -22.10 -9.74
N GLN A 17 3.14 -23.17 -8.98
CA GLN A 17 3.16 -23.13 -7.51
C GLN A 17 4.23 -22.17 -6.97
N LEU A 18 5.43 -22.15 -7.55
CA LEU A 18 6.48 -21.19 -7.18
C LEU A 18 6.04 -19.75 -7.44
N HIS A 19 5.42 -19.49 -8.60
CA HIS A 19 4.90 -18.17 -8.93
C HIS A 19 3.78 -17.74 -7.97
N GLN A 20 2.82 -18.63 -7.68
CA GLN A 20 1.76 -18.36 -6.70
C GLN A 20 2.37 -18.06 -5.34
N TRP A 21 3.36 -18.84 -4.89
CA TRP A 21 4.05 -18.60 -3.62
C TRP A 21 4.73 -17.23 -3.59
N GLN A 22 5.37 -16.80 -4.68
CA GLN A 22 5.96 -15.46 -4.78
C GLN A 22 4.90 -14.35 -4.67
N LEU A 23 3.74 -14.50 -5.32
CA LEU A 23 2.63 -13.55 -5.19
C LEU A 23 2.12 -13.47 -3.75
N TRP A 24 2.00 -14.62 -3.07
CA TRP A 24 1.63 -14.66 -1.65
C TRP A 24 2.62 -13.92 -0.74
N GLN A 25 3.92 -14.05 -1.00
CA GLN A 25 4.93 -13.31 -0.22
C GLN A 25 4.81 -11.78 -0.43
N LEU A 26 4.55 -11.34 -1.66
CA LEU A 26 4.32 -9.92 -1.94
C LEU A 26 3.07 -9.42 -1.22
N TRP A 27 1.95 -10.15 -1.28
CA TRP A 27 0.72 -9.78 -0.58
C TRP A 27 0.87 -9.76 0.94
N GLN A 28 1.62 -10.72 1.50
CA GLN A 28 1.90 -10.73 2.93
C GLN A 28 2.67 -9.48 3.36
N GLN A 29 3.68 -9.08 2.59
CA GLN A 29 4.45 -7.87 2.88
C GLN A 29 3.59 -6.59 2.77
N GLU A 30 2.72 -6.52 1.77
CA GLU A 30 1.80 -5.39 1.59
C GLU A 30 0.79 -5.28 2.74
N LEU A 31 0.24 -6.42 3.17
CA LEU A 31 -0.68 -6.48 4.30
C LEU A 31 0.00 -6.10 5.62
N GLU A 32 1.23 -6.57 5.86
CA GLU A 32 2.01 -6.19 7.04
C GLU A 32 2.32 -4.70 7.06
N LEU A 33 2.71 -4.14 5.91
CA LEU A 33 2.98 -2.72 5.75
C LEU A 33 1.75 -1.87 6.07
N GLN A 34 0.60 -2.22 5.49
CA GLN A 34 -0.65 -1.51 5.73
C GLN A 34 -1.06 -1.53 7.20
N ASN A 35 -1.04 -2.71 7.83
CA ASN A 35 -1.38 -2.85 9.25
C ASN A 35 -0.46 -2.02 10.16
N ASP A 36 0.83 -1.97 9.85
CA ASP A 36 1.82 -1.21 10.62
C ASP A 36 1.63 0.30 10.44
N VAL A 37 1.40 0.78 9.21
CA VAL A 37 1.09 2.20 8.93
C VAL A 37 -0.17 2.64 9.67
N VAL A 38 -1.26 1.88 9.56
CA VAL A 38 -2.51 2.19 10.25
C VAL A 38 -2.34 2.13 11.78
N GLY A 39 -1.65 1.11 12.28
CA GLY A 39 -1.35 0.98 13.69
C GLY A 39 -0.65 2.22 14.25
N GLU A 40 0.32 2.76 13.52
CA GLU A 40 1.05 3.96 13.93
C GLU A 40 0.24 5.25 13.75
N LEU A 41 -0.63 5.36 12.74
CA LEU A 41 -1.58 6.48 12.63
C LEU A 41 -2.49 6.55 13.86
N ARG A 42 -3.05 5.41 14.28
CA ARG A 42 -3.87 5.30 15.50
C ARG A 42 -3.07 5.61 16.76
N ALA A 43 -1.87 5.05 16.87
CA ALA A 43 -0.99 5.31 18.01
C ALA A 43 -0.55 6.78 18.09
N ALA A 44 -0.48 7.48 16.97
CA ALA A 44 -0.24 8.92 16.91
C ALA A 44 -1.42 9.77 17.41
N GLY A 45 -2.58 9.16 17.69
CA GLY A 45 -3.81 9.82 18.13
C GLY A 45 -4.65 10.40 17.00
N LEU A 46 -4.42 9.96 15.76
CA LEU A 46 -5.18 10.42 14.60
C LEU A 46 -6.51 9.66 14.49
N ASP A 47 -7.52 10.34 13.96
CA ASP A 47 -8.83 9.76 13.64
C ASP A 47 -8.77 9.14 12.25
N VAL A 48 -8.88 7.81 12.19
CA VAL A 48 -8.55 6.99 11.00
C VAL A 48 -9.65 5.97 10.73
N ASP A 49 -10.20 6.01 9.52
CA ASP A 49 -11.01 4.94 8.94
C ASP A 49 -10.14 4.14 7.96
N GLU A 50 -10.16 2.80 8.06
CA GLU A 50 -9.41 1.90 7.18
C GLU A 50 -10.24 1.45 5.98
N GLU A 51 -9.58 1.13 4.86
CA GLU A 51 -10.17 0.44 3.71
C GLU A 51 -11.46 1.13 3.22
N VAL A 52 -11.43 2.46 3.12
CA VAL A 52 -12.63 3.26 2.89
C VAL A 52 -13.03 3.21 1.42
N LEU A 53 -14.26 2.76 1.16
CA LEU A 53 -14.89 2.86 -0.16
C LEU A 53 -15.49 4.26 -0.34
N LEU A 54 -14.94 5.02 -1.27
CA LEU A 54 -15.35 6.39 -1.55
C LEU A 54 -16.52 6.44 -2.55
N GLY A 55 -17.13 7.61 -2.73
CA GLY A 55 -18.35 7.78 -3.54
C GLY A 55 -18.18 7.50 -5.04
N SER A 56 -16.97 7.67 -5.55
CA SER A 56 -16.54 7.36 -6.92
C SER A 56 -16.30 5.85 -7.15
N GLY A 57 -16.29 5.05 -6.08
CA GLY A 57 -16.07 3.60 -6.14
C GLY A 57 -14.62 3.16 -5.96
N TYR A 58 -13.67 4.09 -5.79
CA TYR A 58 -12.31 3.76 -5.37
C TYR A 58 -12.25 3.39 -3.89
N ARG A 59 -11.32 2.50 -3.55
CA ARG A 59 -10.96 2.19 -2.17
C ARG A 59 -9.58 2.75 -1.85
N VAL A 60 -9.48 3.45 -0.72
CA VAL A 60 -8.22 3.97 -0.17
C VAL A 60 -7.86 3.20 1.09
N ASP A 61 -6.58 3.05 1.37
CA ASP A 61 -6.10 2.20 2.47
C ASP A 61 -6.45 2.81 3.83
N ALA A 62 -6.37 4.13 3.95
CA ALA A 62 -6.85 4.85 5.11
C ALA A 62 -7.39 6.24 4.74
N LEU A 63 -8.36 6.72 5.51
CA LEU A 63 -8.86 8.08 5.49
C LEU A 63 -8.60 8.70 6.86
N VAL A 64 -7.79 9.75 6.89
CA VAL A 64 -7.38 10.43 8.13
C VAL A 64 -8.02 11.80 8.20
N LYS A 65 -8.64 12.12 9.34
CA LYS A 65 -9.18 13.46 9.59
C LYS A 65 -8.10 14.36 10.17
N VAL A 66 -7.77 15.44 9.47
CA VAL A 66 -6.80 16.45 9.89
C VAL A 66 -7.49 17.81 9.98
N GLY A 67 -7.91 18.21 11.18
CA GLY A 67 -8.80 19.36 11.35
C GLY A 67 -10.14 19.12 10.67
N ASP A 68 -10.53 19.99 9.74
CA ASP A 68 -11.80 19.88 8.99
C ASP A 68 -11.64 19.18 7.63
N ARG A 69 -10.42 18.77 7.25
CA ARG A 69 -10.17 18.02 5.99
C ARG A 69 -10.03 16.52 6.23
N GLY A 70 -10.49 15.74 5.26
CA GLY A 70 -10.10 14.35 5.10
C GLY A 70 -8.87 14.24 4.20
N VAL A 71 -7.93 13.38 4.54
CA VAL A 71 -6.75 13.07 3.73
C VAL A 71 -6.73 11.56 3.50
N ALA A 72 -6.74 11.15 2.22
CA ALA A 72 -6.57 9.76 1.87
C ALA A 72 -5.10 9.37 1.94
N ILE A 73 -4.80 8.25 2.57
CA ILE A 73 -3.49 7.62 2.59
C ILE A 73 -3.53 6.39 1.68
N GLU A 74 -2.52 6.28 0.83
CA GLU A 74 -2.23 5.12 -0.01
C GLU A 74 -0.90 4.51 0.46
N VAL A 75 -0.94 3.28 0.94
CA VAL A 75 0.19 2.50 1.43
C VAL A 75 0.79 1.74 0.26
N ASP A 76 1.73 2.39 -0.41
CA ASP A 76 2.31 1.84 -1.62
C ASP A 76 3.39 0.80 -1.31
N GLY A 77 2.98 -0.47 -1.39
CA GLY A 77 3.86 -1.64 -1.39
C GLY A 77 4.79 -1.76 -2.61
N PRO A 78 5.73 -2.73 -2.62
CA PRO A 78 6.69 -2.90 -3.71
C PRO A 78 6.09 -3.08 -5.09
N SER A 79 4.91 -3.73 -5.21
CA SER A 79 4.26 -3.95 -6.49
C SER A 79 3.77 -2.65 -7.16
N HIS A 80 3.60 -1.57 -6.39
CA HIS A 80 3.18 -0.27 -6.86
C HIS A 80 4.29 0.51 -7.59
N PHE A 81 5.52 -0.01 -7.64
CA PHE A 81 6.66 0.71 -8.19
C PHE A 81 7.49 -0.10 -9.20
N ILE A 82 8.05 0.63 -10.17
CA ILE A 82 9.14 0.17 -11.04
C ILE A 82 10.33 1.09 -10.79
N GLN A 83 11.43 0.56 -10.26
CA GLN A 83 12.64 1.34 -9.93
C GLN A 83 12.34 2.57 -9.04
N ARG A 84 11.51 2.39 -7.99
CA ARG A 84 11.03 3.46 -7.08
C ARG A 84 10.23 4.57 -7.77
N ARG A 85 9.73 4.34 -8.99
CA ARG A 85 8.75 5.21 -9.66
C ARG A 85 7.38 4.54 -9.62
N PRO A 86 6.31 5.23 -9.23
CA PRO A 86 4.97 4.65 -9.22
C PRO A 86 4.64 4.07 -10.60
N THR A 87 3.94 2.95 -10.63
CA THR A 87 3.42 2.39 -11.87
C THR A 87 2.39 3.35 -12.49
N GLY A 88 2.05 3.11 -13.77
CA GLY A 88 0.97 3.86 -14.42
C GLY A 88 -0.38 3.69 -13.72
N SER A 89 -0.69 2.50 -13.21
CA SER A 89 -1.90 2.21 -12.46
C SER A 89 -1.94 2.95 -11.12
N THR A 90 -0.86 2.94 -10.34
CA THR A 90 -0.76 3.68 -9.07
C THR A 90 -0.93 5.18 -9.32
N THR A 91 -0.20 5.73 -10.31
CA THR A 91 -0.29 7.15 -10.68
C THR A 91 -1.72 7.53 -11.09
N LEU A 92 -2.37 6.68 -11.89
CA LEU A 92 -3.73 6.91 -12.36
C LEU A 92 -4.74 6.86 -11.21
N LYS A 93 -4.64 5.87 -10.30
CA LYS A 93 -5.46 5.75 -9.10
C LYS A 93 -5.37 7.02 -8.26
N HIS A 94 -4.16 7.45 -7.89
CA HIS A 94 -3.97 8.64 -7.06
C HIS A 94 -4.58 9.88 -7.70
N ARG A 95 -4.36 10.08 -9.00
CA ARG A 95 -4.94 11.22 -9.72
C ARG A 95 -6.47 11.17 -9.74
N GLN A 96 -7.06 9.99 -9.96
CA GLN A 96 -8.50 9.83 -10.04
C GLN A 96 -9.16 10.01 -8.68
N VAL A 97 -8.62 9.41 -7.61
CA VAL A 97 -9.08 9.63 -6.24
C VAL A 97 -9.03 11.13 -5.91
N ALA A 98 -7.89 11.78 -6.15
CA ALA A 98 -7.74 13.20 -5.84
C ALA A 98 -8.72 14.11 -6.62
N THR A 99 -8.98 13.78 -7.89
CA THR A 99 -9.82 14.62 -8.76
C THR A 99 -11.31 14.35 -8.58
N LEU A 100 -11.72 13.09 -8.43
CA LEU A 100 -13.14 12.71 -8.39
C LEU A 100 -13.75 12.90 -7.00
N GLU A 101 -12.95 12.70 -5.95
CA GLU A 101 -13.39 12.86 -4.56
C GLU A 101 -13.06 14.23 -3.99
N CYS A 102 -12.27 15.03 -4.72
CA CYS A 102 -11.75 16.31 -4.24
C CYS A 102 -11.01 16.18 -2.89
N ILE A 103 -10.31 15.05 -2.69
CA ILE A 103 -9.57 14.74 -1.48
C ILE A 103 -8.06 14.74 -1.73
N GLU A 104 -7.28 15.21 -0.76
CA GLU A 104 -5.84 15.07 -0.82
C GLU A 104 -5.44 13.58 -0.72
N VAL A 105 -4.49 13.14 -1.55
CA VAL A 105 -3.94 11.78 -1.53
C VAL A 105 -2.46 11.84 -1.15
N VAL A 106 -2.11 11.18 -0.05
CA VAL A 106 -0.76 11.05 0.47
C VAL A 106 -0.28 9.61 0.30
N SER A 107 0.83 9.44 -0.40
CA SER A 107 1.50 8.14 -0.53
C SER A 107 2.48 7.90 0.61
N VAL A 108 2.46 6.68 1.15
CA VAL A 108 3.46 6.12 2.08
C VAL A 108 4.21 4.99 1.35
N PRO A 109 5.35 5.29 0.71
CA PRO A 109 6.13 4.27 0.01
C PRO A 109 6.81 3.30 0.97
N TYR A 110 6.77 2.01 0.66
CA TYR A 110 7.32 0.96 1.52
C TYR A 110 8.80 1.19 1.91
N TRP A 111 9.64 1.74 1.03
CA TRP A 111 11.05 1.97 1.36
C TRP A 111 11.25 3.12 2.33
N GLU A 112 10.45 4.19 2.22
CA GLU A 112 10.52 5.31 3.18
C GLU A 112 10.10 4.80 4.55
N TRP A 113 9.02 4.02 4.59
CA TRP A 113 8.51 3.42 5.81
C TRP A 113 9.50 2.45 6.47
N ASN A 114 10.10 1.55 5.68
CA ASN A 114 11.05 0.55 6.17
C ASN A 114 12.37 1.15 6.68
N GLU A 115 12.71 2.38 6.28
CA GLU A 115 13.89 3.10 6.79
C GLU A 115 13.66 3.67 8.21
N LEU A 116 12.40 3.76 8.67
CA LEU A 116 12.03 4.31 9.98
C LEU A 116 12.21 3.26 11.09
N LYS A 117 13.01 3.60 12.09
CA LYS A 117 13.52 2.62 13.07
C LYS A 117 12.56 2.30 14.21
N ASN A 118 11.67 3.24 14.55
CA ASN A 118 10.77 3.11 15.69
C ASN A 118 9.48 3.92 15.52
N SER A 119 8.51 3.66 16.40
CA SER A 119 7.20 4.33 16.40
C SER A 119 7.30 5.85 16.44
N VAL A 120 8.22 6.43 17.21
CA VAL A 120 8.37 7.90 17.27
C VAL A 120 8.72 8.46 15.88
N THR A 121 9.69 7.87 15.18
CA THR A 121 10.07 8.31 13.82
C THR A 121 8.99 8.04 12.78
N LYS A 122 8.24 6.93 12.92
CA LYS A 122 7.11 6.58 12.06
C LYS A 122 5.95 7.57 12.21
N GLN A 123 5.58 7.88 13.43
CA GLN A 123 4.51 8.83 13.72
C GLN A 123 4.89 10.25 13.31
N GLN A 124 6.15 10.66 13.51
CA GLN A 124 6.63 11.95 13.03
C GLN A 124 6.55 12.06 11.51
N TYR A 125 7.02 11.03 10.79
CA TYR A 125 6.91 10.95 9.33
C TYR A 125 5.46 11.08 8.86
N LEU A 126 4.51 10.41 9.53
CA LEU A 126 3.08 10.50 9.19
C LEU A 126 2.52 11.91 9.44
N ARG A 127 2.85 12.54 10.58
CA ARG A 127 2.41 13.91 10.89
C ARG A 127 2.95 14.93 9.88
N GLU A 128 4.20 14.78 9.47
CA GLU A 128 4.83 15.64 8.45
C GLU A 128 4.15 15.46 7.08
N LYS A 129 3.95 14.21 6.65
CA LYS A 129 3.25 13.89 5.40
C LYS A 129 1.82 14.41 5.39
N LEU A 130 1.15 14.33 6.53
CA LEU A 130 -0.21 14.84 6.70
C LEU A 130 -0.27 16.35 6.91
N GLY A 131 0.83 17.04 7.21
CA GLY A 131 0.83 18.46 7.55
C GLY A 131 0.12 18.78 8.87
N CYS A 132 0.25 17.92 9.88
CA CYS A 132 -0.34 18.10 11.21
C CYS A 132 0.55 18.92 12.17
N ASP A 133 1.85 19.08 11.87
CA ASP A 133 2.84 19.73 12.74
C ASP A 133 3.11 21.22 12.40
N THR A 134 2.26 21.84 11.56
CA THR A 134 2.31 23.27 11.16
C THR A 134 1.03 23.99 11.52
#